data_AF-A0A125RCE2-F1
#
_entry.id   AF-A0A125RCE2-F1
#
_cell.length_a   1.000
_cell.length_b   1.000
_cell.length_c   1.000
_cell.angle_alpha   90.00
_cell.angle_beta   90.00
_cell.angle_gamma   90.00
#
_symmetry.space_group_name_H-M   'P 1'
#
loop_
_entity.id
_entity.type
_entity.pdbx_description
1 polymer ?
#
loop_
_entity_poly.entity_id
_entity_poly.type
_entity_poly.pdbx_seq_one_letter_code
_entity_poly.pdbx_strand_id
1 'polypeptide(L)'
;MKEITLDSDFNVEETTLKINNIMSKWSVQLLDINGPDWIIFDYDMYIKYIIHFDVDFNDLETRIKLEDLKLNVIHHIESLKDETTYRDNLISAVFI
;
A
#
# COMPACT_ATOMS: atom_id res chain seq x y z
N MET A 1 -6.78 -14.19 -5.29
CA MET A 1 -6.31 -13.25 -4.25
C MET A 1 -4.97 -13.74 -3.73
N LYS A 2 -4.01 -12.85 -3.49
CA LYS A 2 -2.72 -13.15 -2.87
C LYS A 2 -2.51 -12.22 -1.68
N GLU A 3 -1.89 -12.73 -0.63
CA GLU A 3 -1.63 -11.98 0.60
C GLU A 3 -0.13 -11.89 0.87
N ILE A 4 0.30 -10.74 1.39
CA ILE A 4 1.68 -10.48 1.80
C ILE A 4 1.60 -9.89 3.20
N THR A 5 2.31 -10.47 4.16
CA THR A 5 2.47 -9.91 5.51
C THR A 5 3.88 -9.36 5.66
N LEU A 6 3.99 -8.16 6.25
CA LEU A 6 5.24 -7.46 6.53
C LEU A 6 5.28 -7.09 8.01
N ASP A 7 6.39 -7.38 8.66
CA ASP A 7 6.65 -7.00 10.05
C ASP A 7 7.33 -5.61 10.13
N SER A 8 7.66 -5.14 11.35
CA SER A 8 8.25 -3.83 11.60
C SER A 8 9.64 -3.62 10.96
N ASP A 9 10.31 -4.71 10.58
CA ASP A 9 11.65 -4.69 9.99
C ASP A 9 11.62 -4.51 8.47
N PHE A 10 10.43 -4.25 7.89
CA PHE A 10 10.29 -4.04 6.46
C PHE A 10 11.17 -2.90 5.94
N ASN A 11 11.83 -3.15 4.81
CA ASN A 11 12.57 -2.12 4.09
C ASN A 11 11.62 -1.34 3.16
N VAL A 12 11.60 -0.01 3.32
CA VAL A 12 10.70 0.89 2.56
C VAL A 12 10.99 0.82 1.05
N GLU A 13 12.25 0.84 0.63
CA GLU A 13 12.63 0.84 -0.79
C GLU A 13 12.29 -0.49 -1.46
N GLU A 14 12.64 -1.62 -0.82
CA GLU A 14 12.33 -2.95 -1.34
C GLU A 14 10.82 -3.17 -1.43
N THR A 15 10.08 -2.75 -0.41
CA THR A 15 8.62 -2.85 -0.38
C THR A 15 8.00 -1.98 -1.46
N THR A 16 8.46 -0.74 -1.62
CA THR A 16 8.04 0.17 -2.70
C THR A 16 8.20 -0.50 -4.07
N LEU A 17 9.39 -1.02 -4.36
CA LEU A 17 9.67 -1.69 -5.63
C LEU A 17 8.76 -2.91 -5.84
N LYS A 18 8.49 -3.68 -4.79
CA LYS A 18 7.61 -4.84 -4.85
C LYS A 18 6.16 -4.44 -5.16
N ILE A 19 5.62 -3.43 -4.49
CA ILE A 19 4.26 -2.93 -4.73
C ILE A 19 4.15 -2.35 -6.13
N ASN A 20 5.10 -1.50 -6.54
CA ASN A 20 5.13 -0.92 -7.89
C ASN A 20 5.17 -1.99 -8.99
N ASN A 21 5.96 -3.05 -8.79
CA ASN A 21 6.02 -4.19 -9.70
C ASN A 21 4.70 -4.98 -9.75
N ILE A 22 3.96 -5.07 -8.64
CA ILE A 22 2.62 -5.68 -8.64
C ILE A 22 1.68 -4.79 -9.45
N MET A 23 1.67 -3.49 -9.18
CA MET A 23 0.79 -2.54 -9.85
C MET A 23 1.07 -2.44 -11.35
N SER A 24 2.34 -2.51 -11.78
CA SER A 24 2.71 -2.45 -13.19
C SER A 24 2.36 -3.72 -14.00
N LYS A 25 2.15 -4.86 -13.34
CA LYS A 25 1.87 -6.15 -14.02
C LYS A 25 0.39 -6.44 -14.20
N TRP A 26 -0.45 -5.80 -13.40
CA TRP A 26 -1.89 -6.02 -13.41
C TRP A 26 -2.59 -4.72 -13.78
N SER A 27 -3.73 -4.83 -14.43
CA SER A 27 -4.60 -3.69 -14.68
C SER A 27 -5.22 -3.29 -13.33
N VAL A 28 -4.47 -2.51 -12.53
CA VAL A 28 -4.89 -2.01 -11.23
C VAL A 28 -5.79 -0.80 -11.44
N GLN A 29 -6.92 -0.77 -10.74
CA GLN A 29 -7.83 0.37 -10.75
C GLN A 29 -7.70 1.20 -9.49
N LEU A 30 -7.52 0.54 -8.34
CA LEU A 30 -7.57 1.17 -7.04
C LEU A 30 -6.59 0.52 -6.06
N LEU A 31 -5.81 1.35 -5.38
CA LEU A 31 -5.14 1.02 -4.13
C LEU A 31 -5.93 1.60 -2.96
N ASP A 32 -6.46 0.76 -2.09
CA ASP A 32 -7.18 1.17 -0.87
C ASP A 32 -6.29 0.96 0.36
N ILE A 33 -5.88 2.06 0.99
CA ILE A 33 -4.98 2.08 2.14
C ILE A 33 -5.82 2.21 3.41
N ASN A 34 -6.08 1.08 4.09
CA ASN A 34 -6.92 1.01 5.28
C ASN A 34 -6.06 0.63 6.50
N GLY A 35 -5.33 1.62 7.04
CA GLY A 35 -4.45 1.38 8.18
C GLY A 35 -3.36 0.36 7.85
N PRO A 36 -3.32 -0.80 8.55
CA PRO A 36 -2.36 -1.87 8.26
C PRO A 36 -2.66 -2.64 6.97
N ASP A 37 -3.86 -2.52 6.40
CA ASP A 37 -4.27 -3.31 5.25
C ASP A 37 -4.31 -2.47 3.99
N TRP A 38 -3.42 -2.77 3.04
CA TRP A 38 -3.38 -2.13 1.74
C TRP A 38 -3.88 -3.10 0.69
N ILE A 39 -5.00 -2.75 0.05
CA ILE A 39 -5.76 -3.64 -0.81
C ILE A 39 -5.68 -3.13 -2.25
N ILE A 40 -5.32 -4.02 -3.17
CA ILE A 40 -5.20 -3.71 -4.60
C ILE A 40 -6.35 -4.35 -5.37
N PHE A 41 -7.13 -3.52 -6.05
CA PHE A 41 -8.26 -3.90 -6.89
C PHE A 41 -7.93 -3.78 -8.37
N ASP A 42 -8.50 -4.67 -9.18
CA ASP A 42 -8.51 -4.53 -10.64
C ASP A 42 -9.68 -3.65 -11.12
N TYR A 43 -9.77 -3.44 -12.45
CA TYR A 43 -10.86 -2.71 -13.11
C TYR A 43 -12.26 -3.25 -12.85
N ASP A 44 -12.38 -4.55 -12.55
CA ASP A 44 -13.66 -5.18 -12.19
C ASP A 44 -13.96 -5.10 -10.68
N MET A 45 -13.14 -4.36 -9.92
CA MET A 45 -13.21 -4.22 -8.46
C MET A 45 -13.05 -5.54 -7.69
N TYR A 46 -12.34 -6.51 -8.26
CA TYR A 46 -11.92 -7.71 -7.55
C TYR A 46 -10.58 -7.50 -6.84
N ILE A 47 -10.49 -7.99 -5.60
CA ILE A 47 -9.25 -7.97 -4.82
C ILE A 47 -8.21 -8.89 -5.47
N LYS A 48 -7.11 -8.32 -5.96
CA LYS A 48 -5.96 -9.07 -6.46
C LYS A 48 -4.95 -9.34 -5.37
N TYR A 49 -4.64 -8.32 -4.58
CA TYR A 49 -3.65 -8.38 -3.52
C TYR A 49 -4.12 -7.70 -2.24
N ILE A 50 -3.69 -8.25 -1.11
CA ILE A 50 -3.77 -7.63 0.21
C ILE A 50 -2.34 -7.62 0.77
N ILE A 51 -1.92 -6.47 1.27
CA ILE A 51 -0.64 -6.29 1.96
C ILE A 51 -0.99 -5.90 3.39
N HIS A 52 -0.66 -6.77 4.33
CA HIS A 52 -0.90 -6.58 5.75
C HIS A 52 0.40 -6.18 6.44
N PHE A 53 0.41 -5.03 7.10
CA PHE A 53 1.50 -4.56 7.95
C PHE A 53 1.22 -4.96 9.40
N ASP A 54 1.86 -6.03 9.85
CA ASP A 54 1.83 -6.48 11.25
C ASP A 54 2.87 -5.70 12.04
N VAL A 55 2.54 -4.43 12.30
CA VAL A 55 3.47 -3.45 12.87
C VAL A 55 2.81 -2.64 13.99
N ASP A 56 3.62 -2.13 14.92
CA ASP A 56 3.13 -1.26 15.97
C ASP A 56 2.99 0.19 15.48
N PHE A 57 1.74 0.65 15.32
CA PHE A 57 1.44 2.03 14.92
C PHE A 57 1.74 3.06 16.01
N ASN A 58 2.08 2.65 17.23
CA ASN A 58 2.56 3.57 18.26
C ASN A 58 4.06 3.85 18.13
N ASP A 59 4.80 3.00 17.44
CA ASP A 59 6.22 3.19 17.21
C ASP A 59 6.46 4.29 16.16
N LEU A 60 7.24 5.31 16.56
CA LEU A 60 7.48 6.48 15.72
C LEU A 60 8.23 6.11 14.43
N GLU A 61 9.20 5.21 14.52
CA GLU A 61 9.99 4.79 13.36
C GLU A 61 9.12 4.08 12.33
N THR A 62 8.31 3.12 12.79
CA THR A 62 7.33 2.39 11.98
C THR A 62 6.36 3.32 11.28
N ARG A 63 5.82 4.31 12.00
CA ARG A 63 4.91 5.31 11.40
C ARG A 63 5.59 6.11 10.30
N ILE A 64 6.84 6.55 10.51
CA ILE A 64 7.61 7.27 9.50
C ILE A 64 7.83 6.38 8.27
N LYS A 65 8.22 5.11 8.46
CA LYS A 65 8.40 4.15 7.37
C LYS A 65 7.13 3.94 6.55
N LEU A 66 5.97 3.83 7.20
CA LEU A 66 4.67 3.67 6.53
C LEU A 66 4.26 4.91 5.74
N GLU A 67 4.47 6.11 6.29
CA GLU A 67 4.23 7.37 5.58
C GLU A 67 5.14 7.52 4.37
N ASP A 68 6.43 7.22 4.50
CA ASP A 68 7.39 7.25 3.39
C ASP A 68 7.03 6.25 2.30
N LEU A 69 6.67 5.01 2.69
CA LEU A 69 6.19 4.00 1.76
C LEU A 69 4.94 4.47 1.02
N LYS A 70 3.99 5.08 1.73
CA LYS A 70 2.75 5.60 1.16
C LYS A 70 3.04 6.67 0.11
N LEU A 71 3.88 7.65 0.44
CA LEU A 71 4.26 8.72 -0.48
C LEU A 71 4.92 8.14 -1.74
N ASN A 72 5.82 7.18 -1.60
CA ASN A 72 6.48 6.54 -2.74
C ASN A 72 5.50 5.81 -3.67
N VAL A 73 4.54 5.09 -3.08
CA VAL A 73 3.52 4.35 -3.84
C VAL A 73 2.53 5.28 -4.53
N ILE A 74 2.08 6.35 -3.84
CA ILE A 74 1.21 7.38 -4.43
C ILE A 74 1.89 8.06 -5.61
N HIS A 75 3.15 8.49 -5.44
CA HIS A 75 3.91 9.10 -6.54
C HIS A 75 4.06 8.17 -7.74
N HIS A 76 4.20 6.85 -7.49
CA HIS A 76 4.21 5.88 -8.59
C HIS A 76 2.85 5.84 -9.30
N ILE A 77 1.73 5.76 -8.58
CA ILE A 77 0.38 5.78 -9.17
C ILE A 77 0.18 7.04 -10.02
N GLU A 78 0.53 8.21 -9.49
CA GLU A 78 0.44 9.48 -10.22
C GLU A 78 1.33 9.51 -11.49
N SER A 79 2.38 8.70 -11.54
CA SER A 79 3.27 8.57 -12.69
C SER A 79 2.77 7.60 -13.78
N LEU A 80 1.84 6.69 -13.47
CA LEU A 80 1.38 5.64 -14.38
C LEU A 80 0.60 6.20 -15.60
N LYS A 81 0.13 7.46 -15.54
CA LYS A 81 -0.63 8.13 -16.61
C LYS A 81 -1.84 7.32 -17.11
N ASP A 82 -2.42 6.50 -16.25
CA ASP A 82 -3.60 5.69 -16.51
C ASP A 82 -4.75 6.08 -15.56
N GLU A 83 -5.78 5.25 -15.49
CA GLU A 83 -6.96 5.47 -14.64
C GLU A 83 -6.78 4.94 -13.20
N THR A 84 -5.57 4.48 -12.84
CA THR A 84 -5.27 3.98 -11.49
C THR A 84 -5.45 5.11 -10.48
N THR A 85 -6.15 4.83 -9.39
CA THR A 85 -6.36 5.78 -8.29
C THR A 85 -6.05 5.16 -6.94
N TYR A 86 -6.08 5.97 -5.88
CA TYR A 86 -5.85 5.53 -4.50
C TYR A 86 -6.86 6.13 -3.53
N ARG A 87 -7.12 5.43 -2.44
CA ARG A 87 -7.86 5.92 -1.27
C ARG A 87 -6.95 5.82 -0.05
N ASP A 88 -6.71 6.95 0.61
CA ASP A 88 -5.88 7.03 1.82
C ASP A 88 -6.76 7.14 3.07
N ASN A 89 -6.83 6.06 3.85
CA ASN A 89 -7.39 6.02 5.19
C ASN A 89 -6.34 5.65 6.25
N LEU A 90 -5.05 5.88 5.98
CA LEU A 90 -3.95 5.50 6.88
C LEU A 90 -4.11 6.13 8.28
N ILE A 91 -4.59 7.38 8.34
CA ILE A 91 -4.78 8.14 9.58
C ILE A 91 -6.00 7.65 10.39
N SER A 92 -6.99 7.04 9.75
CA SER A 92 -8.22 6.58 10.42
C SER A 92 -8.00 5.34 11.30
N ALA A 93 -6.89 4.62 11.12
CA ALA A 93 -6.54 3.45 11.92
C ALA A 93 -5.68 3.76 13.17
N VAL A 94 -5.17 4.99 13.30
CA VAL A 94 -4.28 5.41 14.41
C VAL A 94 -5.06 5.86 15.65
N PHE A 95 -6.40 5.98 15.57
CA PHE A 95 -7.23 6.60 16.61
C PHE A 95 -8.44 5.78 17.09
N ILE A 96 -8.47 4.45 16.85
CA ILE A 96 -9.52 3.58 17.41
C ILE A 96 -8.91 2.61 18.41
#